data_AF-A0A8T5E3I0-F1
#
_entry.id   AF-A0A8T5E3I0-F1
#
_cell.length_a   1.000
_cell.length_b   1.000
_cell.length_c   1.000
_cell.angle_alpha   90.00
_cell.angle_beta   90.00
_cell.angle_gamma   90.00
#
_symmetry.space_group_name_H-M   'P 1'
#
loop_
_entity.id
_entity.type
_entity.pdbx_description
1 polymer ?
#
loop_
_entity_poly.entity_id
_entity_poly.type
_entity_poly.pdbx_seq_one_letter_code
_entity_poly.pdbx_strand_id
1 'polypeptide(L)' 'MVLDVHTIRSEFPILNRILPNGKKLVYLDNAATSQKPQCVIDAMTRLYEQYNSNAH' A
#
# COMPACT_ATOMS: atom_id res chain seq x y z
N MET A 1 -7.92 -6.05 23.17
CA MET A 1 -7.75 -4.97 22.17
C MET A 1 -8.50 -5.40 20.91
N VAL A 2 -9.39 -4.57 20.37
CA VAL A 2 -10.18 -4.92 19.18
C VAL A 2 -9.43 -4.45 17.93
N LEU A 3 -9.40 -5.29 16.90
CA LEU A 3 -8.80 -4.97 15.62
C LEU A 3 -9.80 -4.15 14.79
N ASP A 4 -9.48 -2.88 14.50
CA ASP A 4 -10.29 -2.06 13.59
C ASP A 4 -9.85 -2.28 12.14
N VAL A 5 -10.58 -3.15 11.44
CA VAL A 5 -10.31 -3.48 10.04
C VAL A 5 -10.56 -2.29 9.12
N HIS A 6 -11.45 -1.36 9.46
CA HIS A 6 -11.72 -0.18 8.63
C HIS A 6 -10.53 0.78 8.66
N THR A 7 -9.96 1.03 9.84
CA THR A 7 -8.75 1.82 9.98
C THR A 7 -7.60 1.17 9.23
N ILE A 8 -7.34 -0.13 9.42
CA ILE A 8 -6.25 -0.83 8.71
C ILE A 8 -6.44 -0.76 7.20
N ARG A 9 -7.65 -1.00 6.68
CA ARG A 9 -7.91 -0.92 5.23
C ARG A 9 -7.68 0.47 4.66
N SER A 10 -7.92 1.53 5.44
CA SER A 10 -7.68 2.92 5.02
C SER A 10 -6.20 3.21 4.78
N GLU A 11 -5.29 2.46 5.41
CA GLU A 11 -3.85 2.60 5.23
C GLU A 11 -3.35 2.03 3.90
N PHE A 12 -4.17 1.30 3.13
CA PHE A 12 -3.79 0.71 1.84
C PHE A 12 -4.51 1.42 0.69
N PRO A 13 -3.89 2.45 0.07
CA PRO A 13 -4.58 3.33 -0.89
C PRO A 13 -5.19 2.58 -2.08
N ILE A 14 -4.53 1.53 -2.56
CA ILE A 14 -4.97 0.75 -3.71
C ILE A 14 -6.34 0.08 -3.50
N LEU A 15 -6.74 -0.18 -2.24
CA LEU A 15 -8.04 -0.80 -1.93
C LEU A 15 -9.23 0.14 -2.22
N ASN A 16 -8.99 1.44 -2.43
CA ASN A 16 -10.00 2.41 -2.86
C ASN A 16 -10.19 2.43 -4.40
N ARG A 17 -9.40 1.64 -5.15
CA ARG A 17 -9.45 1.62 -6.62
C ARG A 17 -10.77 1.07 -7.14
N ILE A 18 -11.35 1.80 -8.09
CA ILE A 18 -12.42 1.30 -8.97
C ILE A 18 -11.79 0.72 -10.23
N LEU A 19 -12.19 -0.50 -10.58
CA LEU A 19 -11.71 -1.20 -11.77
C LEU A 19 -12.47 -0.72 -13.02
N PRO A 20 -11.97 -0.97 -14.24
CA PRO A 20 -12.63 -0.55 -15.49
C PRO A 20 -14.07 -1.07 -15.65
N ASN A 21 -14.41 -2.16 -14.98
CA ASN A 21 -15.76 -2.74 -14.95
C ASN A 21 -16.69 -2.09 -13.89
N GLY A 22 -16.27 -0.98 -13.28
CA GLY A 22 -17.04 -0.23 -12.28
C GLY A 22 -17.04 -0.84 -10.87
N LYS A 23 -16.39 -1.99 -10.65
CA LYS A 23 -16.36 -2.66 -9.34
C LYS A 23 -15.17 -2.21 -8.49
N LYS A 24 -15.34 -2.23 -7.17
CA LYS A 24 -14.22 -2.04 -6.23
C LYS A 24 -13.24 -3.20 -6.33
N LEU A 25 -11.95 -2.92 -6.14
CA LEU A 25 -10.92 -3.95 -6.05
C LEU A 25 -11.16 -4.87 -4.84
N VAL A 26 -11.22 -6.17 -5.10
CA VAL A 26 -11.17 -7.23 -4.08
C VAL A 26 -9.94 -8.08 -4.39
N TYR A 27 -8.89 -7.93 -3.59
CA TYR A 27 -7.59 -8.58 -3.81
C TYR A 27 -7.44 -9.80 -2.90
N LEU A 28 -7.61 -11.00 -3.47
CA LEU A 28 -7.53 -12.29 -2.76
C LEU A 28 -6.31 -13.12 -3.15
N ASP A 29 -5.26 -12.46 -3.66
CA ASP A 29 -4.03 -13.11 -4.14
C ASP A 29 -2.80 -12.70 -3.31
N ASN A 30 -2.99 -12.55 -1.99
CA ASN A 30 -1.94 -12.08 -1.08
C ASN A 30 -0.74 -13.05 -0.99
N ALA A 31 -0.95 -14.32 -1.37
CA ALA A 31 0.08 -15.35 -1.40
C ALA A 31 1.11 -15.12 -2.52
N ALA A 32 0.69 -14.55 -3.65
CA ALA A 32 1.62 -14.16 -4.71
C ALA A 32 2.40 -12.89 -4.33
N THR A 33 1.70 -11.85 -3.85
CA THR A 33 2.30 -10.65 -3.27
C THR A 33 1.28 -9.88 -2.45
N SER A 34 1.74 -9.06 -1.50
CA SER A 34 0.86 -8.25 -0.65
C SER A 34 0.87 -6.78 -1.05
N GLN A 35 -0.28 -6.12 -0.92
CA GLN A 35 -0.40 -4.66 -1.06
C GLN A 35 0.40 -3.93 0.02
N LYS A 36 0.78 -2.68 -0.24
CA LYS A 36 1.63 -1.89 0.67
C LYS A 36 0.80 -0.82 1.36
N PRO A 37 0.94 -0.65 2.69
CA PRO A 37 0.34 0.48 3.38
C PRO A 37 1.11 1.77 3.07
N GLN A 38 0.48 2.92 3.30
CA GLN A 38 1.03 4.24 2.98
C GLN A 38 2.39 4.49 3.64
N CYS A 39 2.57 4.08 4.91
CA CYS A 39 3.84 4.27 5.61
C CYS A 39 5.04 3.60 4.93
N VAL A 40 4.83 2.45 4.26
CA VAL A 40 5.88 1.76 3.48
C VAL A 40 6.16 2.51 2.19
N ILE A 41 5.11 3.01 1.52
CA ILE A 41 5.25 3.81 0.31
C ILE A 41 6.04 5.09 0.63
N ASP A 42 5.67 5.81 1.70
CA ASP A 42 6.33 7.04 2.13
C ASP A 42 7.80 6.83 2.47
N ALA A 43 8.13 5.72 3.16
CA ALA A 43 9.52 5.40 3.49
C ALA A 43 10.36 5.17 2.22
N MET A 44 9.83 4.44 1.23
CA MET A 44 10.50 4.20 -0.05
C MET A 44 10.65 5.49 -0.85
N THR A 45 9.60 6.31 -0.92
CA THR A 45 9.63 7.62 -1.58
C THR A 45 10.70 8.50 -0.95
N ARG A 46 10.71 8.62 0.39
CA ARG A 46 11.70 9.43 1.11
C ARG A 46 13.12 8.95 0.89
N LEU A 47 13.36 7.63 0.84
CA LEU A 47 14.65 7.05 0.48
C LEU A 47 15.11 7.59 -0.89
N TYR A 48 14.28 7.48 -1.91
CA TYR A 48 14.64 7.91 -3.27
C TYR A 48 14.77 9.42 -3.42
N GLU A 49 13.97 10.20 -2.69
CA GLU A 49 14.01 11.67 -2.75
C GLU A 49 15.17 12.28 -1.98
N GLN A 50 15.56 11.70 -0.83
CA GLN A 50 16.43 12.38 0.14
C GLN A 50 17.76 11.67 0.41
N TYR A 51 17.80 10.35 0.23
CA TYR A 51 18.90 9.53 0.77
C TYR A 51 19.56 8.61 -0.24
N ASN A 52 18.99 8.46 -1.44
CA ASN A 52 19.52 7.55 -2.45
C ASN A 52 20.87 8.06 -2.97
N SER A 53 21.92 7.41 -2.49
CA SER A 53 23.30 7.65 -2.89
C SER A 53 23.99 6.31 -3.08
N ASN A 54 24.96 6.25 -3.99
CA ASN A 54 25.87 5.11 -4.05
C ASN A 54 26.91 5.25 -2.93
N ALA A 55 27.48 4.13 -2.48
CA ALA A 55 28.63 4.16 -1.58
C ALA A 55 29.88 4.43 -2.44
N HIS A 56 30.34 5.68 -2.49
CA HIS A 56 31.58 6.03 -3.16
C HIS A 56 32.33 7.16 -2.47
#